data_AF-A0A7V9PX69-F1
#
_entry.id   AF-A0A7V9PX69-F1
#
_cell.length_a   1.000
_cell.length_b   1.000
_cell.length_c   1.000
_cell.angle_alpha   90.00
_cell.angle_beta   90.00
_cell.angle_gamma   90.00
#
_symmetry.space_group_name_H-M   'P 1'
#
loop_
_entity.id
_entity.type
_entity.pdbx_description
1 polymer ?
#
loop_
_entity_poly.entity_id
_entity_poly.type
_entity_poly.pdbx_seq_one_letter_code
_entity_poly.pdbx_strand_id
1 'polypeptide(L)'
;MTDAERRGELGQQFRVDSIRMSAAAKSGHPTSAMSAADLMAVLVDGYLRYDFDAPKSPANDRLIFSKGHASTLLYSIYRAADVIT
;
A
#
# COMPACT_ATOMS: atom_id res chain seq x y z
N MET A 1 -9.40 19.49 0.36
CA MET A 1 -8.24 18.65 0.65
C MET A 1 -7.26 18.77 -0.51
N THR A 2 -6.05 19.21 -0.24
CA THR A 2 -4.93 19.25 -1.20
C THR A 2 -4.42 17.84 -1.47
N ASP A 3 -3.66 17.66 -2.57
CA ASP A 3 -3.02 16.36 -2.86
C ASP A 3 -2.07 15.91 -1.74
N ALA A 4 -1.39 16.87 -1.10
CA ALA A 4 -0.48 16.59 0.01
C ALA A 4 -1.24 16.06 1.24
N GLU A 5 -2.38 16.66 1.57
CA GLU A 5 -3.25 16.21 2.66
C GLU A 5 -3.80 14.81 2.38
N ARG A 6 -4.31 14.56 1.16
CA ARG A 6 -4.82 13.24 0.75
C ARG A 6 -3.77 12.15 0.88
N ARG A 7 -2.55 12.41 0.39
CA ARG A 7 -1.43 11.46 0.48
C ARG A 7 -0.96 11.27 1.93
N GLY A 8 -1.07 12.31 2.76
CA GLY A 8 -0.85 12.22 4.20
C GLY A 8 -1.83 11.24 4.87
N GLU A 9 -3.13 11.39 4.60
CA GLU A 9 -4.17 10.48 5.09
C GLU A 9 -3.97 9.04 4.62
N LEU A 10 -3.67 8.86 3.33
CA LEU A 10 -3.38 7.55 2.74
C LEU A 10 -2.15 6.89 3.39
N GLY A 11 -1.09 7.66 3.62
CA GLY A 11 0.09 7.20 4.35
C GLY A 11 -0.24 6.80 5.79
N GLN A 12 -1.15 7.50 6.48
CA GLN A 12 -1.60 7.10 7.82
C GLN A 12 -2.43 5.82 7.79
N GLN A 13 -3.33 5.69 6.82
CA GLN A 13 -4.10 4.45 6.62
C GLN A 13 -3.16 3.25 6.45
N PHE A 14 -2.14 3.35 5.60
CA PHE A 14 -1.18 2.26 5.38
C PHE A 14 -0.44 1.83 6.66
N ARG A 15 -0.09 2.78 7.52
CA ARG A 15 0.55 2.48 8.81
C ARG A 15 -0.39 1.74 9.74
N VAL A 16 -1.62 2.25 9.88
CA VAL A 16 -2.64 1.67 10.76
C VAL A 16 -3.01 0.26 10.31
N ASP A 17 -3.24 0.07 9.02
CA ASP A 17 -3.60 -1.24 8.46
C ASP A 17 -2.46 -2.25 8.62
N SER A 18 -1.21 -1.82 8.44
CA SER A 18 -0.05 -2.67 8.68
C SER A 18 0.02 -3.16 10.13
N ILE A 19 -0.21 -2.28 11.10
CA ILE A 19 -0.27 -2.66 12.52
C ILE A 19 -1.42 -3.64 12.78
N ARG A 20 -2.62 -3.34 12.28
CA ARG A 20 -3.82 -4.17 12.48
C ARG A 20 -3.63 -5.57 11.90
N MET A 21 -3.12 -5.67 10.67
CA MET A 21 -2.85 -6.95 10.02
C MET A 21 -1.83 -7.77 10.80
N SER A 22 -0.70 -7.17 11.20
CA SER A 22 0.33 -7.89 11.97
C SER A 22 -0.16 -8.31 13.35
N ALA A 23 -0.95 -7.47 14.03
CA ALA A 23 -1.54 -7.80 15.32
C ALA A 23 -2.54 -8.96 15.21
N ALA A 24 -3.43 -8.92 14.22
CA ALA A 24 -4.41 -9.98 13.98
C ALA A 24 -3.73 -11.32 13.65
N ALA A 25 -2.68 -11.30 12.82
CA ALA A 25 -1.90 -12.48 12.49
C ALA A 25 -0.96 -12.94 13.61
N LYS A 26 -0.76 -12.13 14.66
CA LYS A 26 0.26 -12.31 15.70
C LYS A 26 1.68 -12.50 15.12
N SER A 27 1.92 -11.93 13.95
CA SER A 27 3.15 -12.09 13.16
C SER A 27 3.23 -11.01 12.07
N GLY A 28 4.44 -10.66 11.65
CA GLY A 28 4.68 -9.72 10.55
C GLY A 28 5.73 -8.66 10.87
N HIS A 29 5.98 -7.77 9.90
CA HIS A 29 6.97 -6.70 10.01
C HIS A 29 6.32 -5.32 9.76
N PRO A 30 5.42 -4.86 10.66
CA PRO A 30 4.63 -3.65 10.42
C PRO A 30 5.51 -2.40 10.33
N THR A 31 6.62 -2.33 11.07
CA THR A 31 7.56 -1.19 11.03
C THR A 31 8.23 -1.03 9.66
N SER A 32 8.57 -2.14 8.98
CA SER A 32 9.13 -2.11 7.62
C SER A 32 8.12 -1.63 6.57
N ALA A 33 6.82 -1.83 6.82
CA ALA A 33 5.75 -1.26 6.00
C ALA A 33 5.58 0.24 6.28
N MET A 34 5.50 0.61 7.57
CA MET A 34 5.34 2.00 7.99
C MET A 34 6.45 2.93 7.47
N SER A 35 7.68 2.44 7.37
CA SER A 35 8.83 3.24 6.91
C SER A 35 8.73 3.70 5.45
N ALA A 36 7.89 3.04 4.62
CA ALA A 36 7.68 3.46 3.23
C ALA A 36 6.24 3.89 2.94
N ALA A 37 5.42 4.11 3.97
CA ALA A 37 4.01 4.45 3.80
C ALA A 37 3.81 5.71 2.96
N ASP A 38 4.55 6.79 3.24
CA ASP A 38 4.40 8.05 2.50
C ASP A 38 4.90 7.94 1.05
N LEU A 39 6.01 7.23 0.83
CA LEU A 39 6.52 6.94 -0.51
C LEU A 39 5.49 6.17 -1.33
N MET A 40 4.88 5.15 -0.73
CA MET A 40 3.83 4.38 -1.40
C MET A 40 2.58 5.20 -1.63
N ALA A 41 2.18 6.06 -0.69
CA ALA A 41 1.03 6.94 -0.86
C ALA A 41 1.19 7.86 -2.08
N VAL A 42 2.37 8.45 -2.27
CA VAL A 42 2.68 9.24 -3.47
C VAL A 42 2.62 8.37 -4.72
N LEU A 43 3.29 7.21 -4.70
CA LEU A 43 3.37 6.32 -5.86
C LEU A 43 1.98 5.89 -6.33
N VAL A 44 1.13 5.39 -5.43
CA VAL A 44 -0.18 4.82 -5.81
C VAL A 44 -1.24 5.88 -6.13
N ASP A 45 -1.17 7.07 -5.52
CA ASP A 45 -2.14 8.14 -5.76
C ASP A 45 -1.90 8.90 -7.06
N GLY A 46 -0.68 8.86 -7.63
CA GLY A 46 -0.35 9.74 -8.77
C GLY A 46 0.56 9.18 -9.86
N TYR A 47 1.22 8.04 -9.65
CA TYR A 47 2.29 7.60 -10.57
C TYR A 47 2.18 6.14 -10.99
N LEU A 48 1.57 5.27 -10.19
CA LEU A 48 1.40 3.86 -10.51
C LEU A 48 0.20 3.67 -11.43
N ARG A 49 0.44 3.29 -12.68
CA ARG A 49 -0.64 2.86 -13.58
C ARG A 49 -0.91 1.37 -13.37
N TYR A 50 -2.01 1.04 -12.69
CA TYR A 50 -2.40 -0.35 -12.48
C TYR A 50 -3.91 -0.51 -12.58
N ASP A 51 -4.36 -1.36 -13.49
CA ASP A 51 -5.74 -1.82 -13.59
C ASP A 51 -5.94 -3.06 -12.72
N PHE A 52 -6.72 -2.92 -11.65
CA PHE A 52 -7.03 -3.99 -10.71
C PHE A 52 -8.06 -5.00 -11.25
N ASP A 53 -8.90 -4.61 -12.21
CA ASP A 53 -9.85 -5.51 -12.89
C ASP A 53 -9.16 -6.33 -13.97
N ALA A 54 -8.06 -5.81 -14.54
CA ALA A 54 -7.21 -6.50 -15.51
C ALA A 54 -5.75 -6.64 -15.03
N PRO A 55 -5.46 -7.39 -13.94
CA PRO A 55 -4.14 -7.44 -13.30
C PRO A 55 -3.03 -8.02 -14.18
N LYS A 56 -3.38 -8.72 -15.27
CA LYS A 56 -2.44 -9.29 -16.26
C LYS A 56 -2.20 -8.39 -17.46
N SER A 57 -2.80 -7.19 -17.50
CA SER A 57 -2.64 -6.27 -18.61
C SER A 57 -1.15 -5.92 -18.82
N PRO A 58 -0.62 -6.03 -20.04
CA PRO A 58 0.75 -5.62 -20.33
C PRO A 58 0.96 -4.11 -20.23
N ALA A 59 -0.12 -3.32 -20.17
CA ALA A 59 -0.06 -1.88 -19.97
C ALA A 59 0.13 -1.49 -18.49
N ASN A 60 -0.07 -2.40 -17.54
CA ASN A 60 0.16 -2.11 -16.12
C ASN A 60 1.65 -1.91 -15.85
N ASP A 61 1.95 -0.91 -15.01
CA ASP A 61 3.25 -0.78 -14.38
C ASP A 61 3.49 -1.97 -13.44
N ARG A 62 4.76 -2.32 -13.25
CA ARG A 62 5.17 -3.43 -12.39
C ARG A 62 5.82 -2.92 -11.13
N LEU A 63 5.14 -3.08 -10.00
CA LEU A 63 5.66 -2.78 -8.69
C LEU A 63 6.21 -4.06 -8.03
N ILE A 64 7.51 -4.07 -7.71
CA ILE A 64 8.19 -5.22 -7.10
C ILE A 64 8.68 -4.84 -5.70
N PHE A 65 8.20 -5.55 -4.68
CA PHE A 65 8.68 -5.38 -3.31
C PHE A 65 9.89 -6.27 -3.05
N SER A 66 11.10 -5.77 -3.36
CA SER A 66 12.33 -6.50 -2.99
C SER A 66 12.46 -6.67 -1.47
N LYS A 67 11.92 -5.72 -0.69
CA LYS A 67 11.73 -5.85 0.75
C LYS A 67 10.46 -6.65 1.08
N GLY A 68 10.39 -7.90 0.63
CA GLY A 68 9.18 -8.72 0.69
C GLY A 68 8.59 -8.92 2.10
N HIS A 69 9.40 -8.79 3.15
CA HIS A 69 8.94 -8.85 4.54
C HIS A 69 7.99 -7.69 4.92
N ALA A 70 8.00 -6.57 4.18
CA ALA A 70 7.06 -5.46 4.32
C ALA A 70 5.72 -5.70 3.58
N SER A 71 5.31 -6.96 3.43
CA SER A 71 4.12 -7.36 2.66
C SER A 71 2.82 -6.75 3.16
N THR A 72 2.72 -6.39 4.44
CA THR A 72 1.56 -5.67 4.97
C THR A 72 1.32 -4.35 4.24
N LEU A 73 2.36 -3.67 3.74
CA LEU A 73 2.18 -2.45 2.95
C LEU A 73 1.47 -2.71 1.62
N LEU A 74 1.80 -3.82 0.96
CA LEU A 74 1.14 -4.22 -0.29
C LEU A 74 -0.34 -4.47 -0.06
N TYR A 75 -0.67 -5.21 1.00
CA TYR A 75 -2.07 -5.46 1.35
C TYR A 75 -2.82 -4.20 1.79
N SER A 76 -2.15 -3.27 2.48
CA SER A 76 -2.74 -1.96 2.79
C SER A 76 -3.10 -1.17 1.54
N ILE A 77 -2.30 -1.23 0.48
CA ILE A 77 -2.59 -0.59 -0.81
C ILE A 77 -3.81 -1.24 -1.45
N TYR A 78 -3.88 -2.58 -1.47
CA TYR A 78 -5.02 -3.30 -2.02
C TYR A 78 -6.32 -2.98 -1.27
N ARG A 79 -6.24 -2.85 0.06
CA ARG A 79 -7.38 -2.41 0.86
C ARG A 79 -7.80 -0.98 0.52
N ALA A 80 -6.85 -0.05 0.40
CA ALA A 80 -7.15 1.34 0.05
C ALA A 80 -7.68 1.51 -1.38
N ALA A 81 -7.36 0.58 -2.28
CA ALA A 81 -7.93 0.49 -3.62
C ALA A 81 -9.28 -0.26 -3.65
N ASP A 82 -9.83 -0.67 -2.50
CA ASP A 82 -11.08 -1.44 -2.37
C ASP A 82 -11.11 -2.76 -3.16
N VAL A 83 -9.96 -3.37 -3.39
CA VAL A 83 -9.87 -4.67 -4.09
C VAL A 83 -9.80 -5.87 -3.13
N ILE A 84 -9.64 -5.59 -1.83
CA ILE A 84 -9.74 -6.58 -0.74
C ILE A 84 -10.41 -5.93 0.49
N THR A 85 -10.94 -6.75 1.39
CA THR A 85 -11.65 -6.34 2.63
C THR A 85 -10.79 -6.36 3.87
#